data_AF-A0AAU0HLG8-F1
#
_entry.id   AF-A0AAU0HLG8-F1
#
_cell.length_a   1.000
_cell.length_b   1.000
_cell.length_c   1.000
_cell.angle_alpha   90.00
_cell.angle_beta   90.00
_cell.angle_gamma   90.00
#
_symmetry.space_group_name_H-M   'P 1'
#
loop_
_entity.id
_entity.type
_entity.pdbx_description
1 polymer ?
#
loop_
_entity_poly.entity_id
_entity_poly.type
_entity_poly.pdbx_seq_one_letter_code
_entity_poly.pdbx_strand_id
1 'polypeptide(L)'
;MVDPLTLRRWTYRAGFLAVSACVIFIHILPFHISADALPAPDLLVLLAFAWVLRKPAYVPVLLVAGVILVSDILFMRPLGLWTALVLLGLEFLRVRRNVSAELPFLVEWMMVTAVLFALTILNGLVLALFAVPRPPLTAILVHVFITAACYPAVVAFSAFVMGVRSAGPAEREGSRA
;
A
#
# COMPACT_ATOMS: atom_id res chain seq x y z
N MET A 1 33.56 9.06 -5.00
CA MET A 1 33.24 8.20 -3.84
C MET A 1 31.75 8.35 -3.60
N VAL A 2 30.92 7.35 -3.91
CA VAL A 2 29.46 7.44 -3.71
C VAL A 2 29.19 7.15 -2.24
N ASP A 3 28.53 8.06 -1.53
CA ASP A 3 28.20 7.85 -0.12
C ASP A 3 27.36 6.58 0.04
N PRO A 4 27.71 5.69 0.99
CA PRO A 4 26.99 4.43 1.22
C PRO A 4 25.50 4.66 1.57
N LEU A 5 25.18 5.83 2.17
CA LEU A 5 23.81 6.24 2.46
C LEU A 5 23.00 6.58 1.21
N THR A 6 23.63 7.24 0.23
CA THR A 6 23.01 7.59 -1.05
C THR A 6 22.75 6.34 -1.86
N LEU A 7 23.75 5.45 -1.96
CA LEU A 7 23.60 4.16 -2.65
C LEU A 7 22.46 3.35 -2.05
N ARG A 8 22.39 3.27 -0.71
CA ARG A 8 21.30 2.57 -0.01
C ARG A 8 19.94 3.21 -0.32
N ARG A 9 19.82 4.54 -0.36
CA ARG A 9 18.54 5.18 -0.75
C ARG A 9 18.08 4.79 -2.15
N TRP A 10 19.00 4.78 -3.11
CA TRP A 10 18.71 4.41 -4.49
C TRP A 10 18.35 2.93 -4.64
N THR A 11 18.98 2.01 -3.89
CA THR A 11 18.61 0.59 -3.94
C THR A 11 17.20 0.34 -3.42
N TYR A 12 16.79 0.96 -2.31
CA TYR A 12 15.40 0.84 -1.83
C TYR A 12 14.39 1.47 -2.81
N ARG A 13 14.71 2.63 -3.41
CA ARG A 13 13.83 3.25 -4.42
C ARG A 13 13.67 2.38 -5.65
N ALA A 14 14.77 1.81 -6.14
CA ALA A 14 14.76 0.85 -7.25
C ALA A 14 13.97 -0.42 -6.87
N GLY A 15 14.13 -0.92 -5.65
CA GLY A 15 13.36 -2.05 -5.14
C GLY A 15 11.86 -1.77 -5.10
N PHE A 16 11.44 -0.61 -4.59
CA PHE A 16 10.03 -0.21 -4.61
C PHE A 16 9.49 -0.16 -6.04
N LEU A 17 10.19 0.52 -6.94
CA LEU A 17 9.81 0.62 -8.35
C LEU A 17 9.71 -0.75 -9.02
N ALA A 18 10.66 -1.65 -8.77
CA ALA A 18 10.67 -2.99 -9.32
C ALA A 18 9.47 -3.81 -8.82
N VAL A 19 9.17 -3.77 -7.51
CA VAL A 19 8.01 -4.47 -6.94
C VAL A 19 6.71 -3.87 -7.46
N SER A 20 6.58 -2.54 -7.51
CA SER A 20 5.42 -1.86 -8.09
C SER A 20 5.22 -2.20 -9.57
N ALA A 21 6.30 -2.20 -10.36
CA ALA A 21 6.25 -2.59 -11.76
C ALA A 21 5.83 -4.06 -11.93
N CYS A 22 6.32 -4.96 -11.08
CA CYS A 22 5.90 -6.36 -11.07
C CYS A 22 4.42 -6.51 -10.74
N VAL A 23 3.92 -5.78 -9.72
CA VAL A 23 2.49 -5.76 -9.36
C VAL A 23 1.64 -5.26 -10.53
N ILE A 24 2.05 -4.16 -11.18
CA ILE A 24 1.36 -3.61 -12.35
C ILE A 24 1.37 -4.63 -13.51
N PHE A 25 2.52 -5.24 -13.77
CA PHE A 25 2.67 -6.24 -14.82
C PHE A 25 1.75 -7.44 -14.61
N ILE A 26 1.68 -7.96 -13.38
CA ILE A 26 0.76 -9.05 -12.99
C ILE A 26 -0.70 -8.62 -13.18
N HIS A 27 -1.08 -7.38 -12.87
CA HIS A 27 -2.45 -6.89 -13.07
C HIS A 27 -2.83 -6.72 -14.54
N ILE A 28 -1.87 -6.36 -15.40
CA ILE A 28 -2.11 -6.22 -16.84
C ILE A 28 -2.17 -7.58 -17.53
N LEU A 29 -1.49 -8.59 -17.00
CA LEU A 29 -1.53 -9.92 -17.57
C LEU A 29 -3.00 -10.40 -17.60
N PRO A 30 -3.54 -10.79 -18.77
CA PRO A 30 -4.91 -11.26 -18.89
C PRO A 30 -5.01 -12.66 -18.26
N PHE A 31 -5.00 -12.71 -16.93
CA PHE A 31 -5.41 -13.87 -16.19
C PHE A 31 -6.90 -14.03 -16.44
N HIS A 32 -7.26 -15.00 -17.27
CA HIS A 32 -8.65 -15.35 -17.56
C HIS A 32 -9.25 -16.05 -16.32
N ILE A 33 -9.51 -15.27 -15.26
CA ILE A 33 -10.26 -15.69 -14.10
C ILE A 33 -11.70 -15.26 -14.40
N SER A 34 -12.58 -16.24 -14.59
CA SER A 34 -13.96 -16.10 -15.06
C SER A 34 -14.75 -14.94 -14.41
N ALA A 35 -15.75 -14.42 -15.13
CA ALA A 35 -16.50 -13.17 -14.88
C ALA A 35 -17.18 -13.00 -13.50
N ASP A 36 -17.14 -14.00 -12.61
CA ASP A 36 -17.54 -13.91 -11.19
C ASP A 36 -16.34 -13.66 -10.24
N ALA A 37 -15.20 -13.25 -10.78
CA ALA A 37 -13.98 -13.05 -10.01
C ALA A 37 -14.16 -12.01 -8.90
N LEU A 38 -13.71 -12.36 -7.69
CA LEU A 38 -13.57 -11.46 -6.56
C LEU A 38 -12.78 -10.19 -6.99
N PRO A 39 -13.15 -8.99 -6.49
CA PRO A 39 -12.46 -7.77 -6.86
C PRO A 39 -10.98 -7.85 -6.49
N ALA A 40 -10.11 -7.54 -7.46
CA ALA A 40 -8.66 -7.60 -7.27
C ALA A 40 -8.21 -6.65 -6.14
N PRO A 41 -7.30 -7.08 -5.25
CA PRO A 41 -6.79 -6.24 -4.15
C PRO A 41 -5.92 -5.09 -4.65
N ASP A 42 -5.98 -3.94 -3.98
CA ASP A 42 -5.08 -2.82 -4.28
C ASP A 42 -3.68 -3.00 -3.67
N LEU A 43 -2.88 -3.86 -4.27
CA LEU A 43 -1.54 -4.21 -3.78
C LEU A 43 -0.56 -3.03 -3.83
N LEU A 44 -0.74 -2.08 -4.75
CA LEU A 44 0.15 -0.92 -4.87
C LEU A 44 0.01 0.02 -3.67
N VAL A 45 -1.23 0.27 -3.24
CA VAL A 45 -1.50 1.10 -2.06
C VAL A 45 -1.01 0.43 -0.79
N LEU A 46 -1.26 -0.88 -0.62
CA LEU A 46 -0.75 -1.63 0.52
C LEU A 46 0.78 -1.60 0.60
N LEU A 47 1.45 -1.74 -0.54
CA LEU A 47 2.91 -1.67 -0.63
C LEU A 47 3.41 -0.28 -0.20
N ALA A 48 2.78 0.79 -0.71
CA ALA A 48 3.13 2.15 -0.34
C ALA A 48 2.96 2.40 1.17
N PHE A 49 1.85 1.96 1.76
CA PHE A 49 1.57 2.11 3.19
C PHE A 49 2.56 1.32 4.06
N ALA A 50 2.80 0.05 3.71
CA ALA A 50 3.74 -0.81 4.44
C ALA A 50 5.16 -0.20 4.45
N TRP A 51 5.61 0.33 3.31
CA TRP A 51 6.95 0.89 3.19
C TRP A 51 7.10 2.24 3.90
N VAL A 52 6.07 3.09 3.88
CA VAL A 52 6.08 4.37 4.61
C VAL A 52 6.11 4.16 6.12
N LEU A 53 5.39 3.17 6.65
CA LEU A 53 5.43 2.87 8.08
C LEU A 53 6.80 2.31 8.52
N ARG A 54 7.40 1.44 7.71
CA ARG A 54 8.69 0.78 8.03
C ARG A 54 9.92 1.64 7.79
N LYS A 55 10.00 2.33 6.65
CA LYS A 55 11.20 3.03 6.16
C LYS A 55 10.85 4.29 5.33
N PRO A 56 10.25 5.34 5.92
CA PRO A 56 9.75 6.51 5.19
C PRO A 56 10.85 7.31 4.50
N ALA A 57 12.07 7.30 5.04
CA ALA A 57 13.22 8.02 4.46
C ALA A 57 13.61 7.50 3.06
N TYR A 58 13.15 6.30 2.68
CA TYR A 58 13.53 5.62 1.45
C TYR A 58 12.45 5.74 0.35
N VAL A 59 11.21 6.05 0.72
CA VAL A 59 10.08 6.18 -0.22
C VAL A 59 9.57 7.64 -0.23
N PRO A 60 10.07 8.48 -1.14
CA PRO A 60 9.58 9.85 -1.26
C PRO A 60 8.15 9.86 -1.79
N VAL A 61 7.35 10.79 -1.28
CA VAL A 61 5.92 10.96 -1.65
C VAL A 61 5.76 11.10 -3.17
N LEU A 62 6.65 11.84 -3.82
CA LEU A 62 6.68 12.02 -5.28
C LEU A 62 6.84 10.71 -6.06
N LEU A 63 7.59 9.74 -5.52
CA LEU A 63 7.78 8.46 -6.19
C LEU A 63 6.53 7.60 -6.09
N VAL A 64 5.86 7.59 -4.94
CA VAL A 64 4.54 6.95 -4.79
C VAL A 64 3.53 7.61 -5.73
N ALA A 65 3.50 8.95 -5.77
CA ALA A 65 2.63 9.70 -6.65
C ALA A 65 2.82 9.30 -8.12
N GLY A 66 4.07 9.24 -8.60
CA GLY A 66 4.38 8.81 -9.96
C GLY A 66 3.92 7.38 -10.25
N VAL A 67 4.14 6.45 -9.33
CA VAL A 67 3.72 5.04 -9.50
C VAL A 67 2.20 4.91 -9.57
N ILE A 68 1.46 5.54 -8.64
CA ILE A 68 0.00 5.44 -8.62
C ILE A 68 -0.60 6.17 -9.83
N LEU A 69 -0.04 7.32 -10.24
CA LEU A 69 -0.50 8.05 -11.42
C LEU A 69 -0.29 7.24 -12.71
N VAL A 70 0.85 6.57 -12.84
CA VAL A 70 1.09 5.62 -13.94
C VAL A 70 0.08 4.47 -13.89
N SER A 71 -0.23 3.95 -12.69
CA SER A 71 -1.25 2.91 -12.54
C SER A 71 -2.65 3.40 -12.92
N ASP A 72 -2.99 4.66 -12.63
CA ASP A 72 -4.26 5.27 -13.01
C ASP A 72 -4.40 5.31 -14.55
N ILE A 73 -3.32 5.66 -15.25
CA ILE A 73 -3.26 5.63 -16.72
C ILE A 73 -3.43 4.20 -17.26
N LEU A 74 -2.62 3.27 -16.74
CA LEU A 74 -2.56 1.89 -17.26
C LEU A 74 -3.86 1.12 -17.01
N PHE A 75 -4.51 1.35 -15.88
CA PHE A 75 -5.78 0.70 -15.50
C PHE A 75 -7.02 1.48 -15.94
N MET A 76 -6.86 2.55 -16.73
CA MET A 76 -7.97 3.39 -17.21
C MET A 76 -8.86 3.89 -16.07
N ARG A 77 -8.27 4.18 -14.91
CA ARG A 77 -8.95 4.77 -13.76
C ARG A 77 -9.04 6.30 -13.96
N PRO A 78 -9.96 6.99 -13.26
CA PRO A 78 -10.01 8.45 -13.25
C PRO A 78 -8.67 9.03 -12.80
N LEU A 79 -7.97 9.67 -13.74
CA LEU A 79 -6.59 10.12 -13.57
C LEU A 79 -6.43 11.02 -12.35
N GLY A 80 -5.50 10.67 -11.46
CA GLY A 80 -5.05 11.54 -10.38
C GLY A 80 -5.95 11.59 -9.14
N LEU A 81 -7.22 11.15 -9.24
CA LEU A 81 -8.13 11.13 -8.09
C LEU A 81 -7.67 10.10 -7.05
N TRP A 82 -7.46 8.85 -7.47
CA TRP A 82 -6.97 7.81 -6.58
C TRP A 82 -5.57 8.14 -6.07
N THR A 83 -4.69 8.63 -6.96
CA THR A 83 -3.37 9.15 -6.58
C THR A 83 -3.47 10.17 -5.44
N ALA A 84 -4.29 11.22 -5.56
CA ALA A 84 -4.40 12.26 -4.53
C ALA A 84 -4.89 11.71 -3.18
N LEU A 85 -5.88 10.81 -3.22
CA LEU A 85 -6.41 10.14 -2.02
C LEU A 85 -5.35 9.26 -1.35
N VAL A 86 -4.62 8.47 -2.14
CA VAL A 86 -3.55 7.62 -1.63
C VAL A 86 -2.45 8.45 -0.98
N LEU A 87 -2.05 9.59 -1.57
CA LEU A 87 -1.06 10.48 -0.97
C LEU A 87 -1.55 11.08 0.36
N LEU A 88 -2.83 11.42 0.46
CA LEU A 88 -3.44 11.90 1.71
C LEU A 88 -3.37 10.81 2.79
N GLY A 89 -3.78 9.58 2.47
CA GLY A 89 -3.68 8.44 3.40
C GLY A 89 -2.23 8.12 3.77
N LEU A 90 -1.31 8.22 2.81
CA LEU A 90 0.13 8.02 3.01
C LEU A 90 0.70 9.01 4.01
N GLU A 91 0.34 10.29 3.89
CA GLU A 91 0.82 11.35 4.78
C GLU A 91 0.20 11.22 6.18
N PHE A 92 -1.09 10.88 6.26
CA PHE A 92 -1.74 10.58 7.53
C PHE A 92 -1.04 9.45 8.29
N LEU A 93 -0.70 8.35 7.59
CA LEU A 93 0.06 7.24 8.17
C LEU A 93 1.50 7.64 8.52
N ARG A 94 2.13 8.50 7.71
CA ARG A 94 3.49 9.00 7.94
C ARG A 94 3.58 9.79 9.24
N VAL A 95 2.62 10.67 9.51
CA VAL A 95 2.56 11.46 10.76
C VAL A 95 2.34 10.56 11.98
N ARG A 96 1.57 9.48 11.83
CA ARG A 96 1.26 8.53 12.92
C ARG A 96 2.34 7.48 13.17
N ARG A 97 3.40 7.45 12.35
CA ARG A 97 4.47 6.45 12.42
C ARG A 97 5.09 6.28 13.80
N ASN A 98 5.41 7.37 14.49
CA ASN A 98 6.10 7.29 15.78
C ASN A 98 5.23 6.55 16.81
N VAL A 99 3.92 6.74 16.75
CA VAL A 99 2.94 6.00 17.55
C VAL A 99 2.83 4.56 17.04
N SER A 100 2.79 4.34 15.73
CA SER A 100 2.69 3.00 15.13
C SER A 100 3.90 2.11 15.35
N ALA A 101 5.10 2.66 15.51
CA ALA A 101 6.32 1.88 15.69
C ALA A 101 6.36 1.10 17.01
N GLU A 102 5.62 1.54 18.02
CA GLU A 102 5.53 0.90 19.34
C GLU A 102 4.31 -0.01 19.48
N LEU A 103 3.37 0.06 18.53
CA LEU A 103 2.11 -0.64 18.58
C LEU A 103 2.22 -2.09 18.07
N PRO A 104 1.38 -3.01 18.58
CA PRO A 104 1.25 -4.35 18.02
C PRO A 104 0.85 -4.30 16.54
N PHE A 105 1.31 -5.28 15.77
CA PHE A 105 0.99 -5.41 14.34
C PHE A 105 -0.54 -5.38 14.07
N LEU A 106 -1.35 -5.94 14.97
CA LEU A 106 -2.81 -5.90 14.86
C LEU A 106 -3.35 -4.47 14.80
N VAL A 107 -2.80 -3.55 15.60
CA VAL A 107 -3.24 -2.15 15.63
C VAL A 107 -2.79 -1.40 14.37
N GLU A 108 -1.56 -1.67 13.90
CA GLU A 108 -1.08 -1.17 12.60
C GLU A 108 -2.04 -1.60 11.47
N TRP A 109 -2.40 -2.89 11.45
CA TRP A 109 -3.31 -3.44 10.45
C TRP A 109 -4.71 -2.82 10.52
N MET A 110 -5.26 -2.63 11.71
CA MET A 110 -6.55 -1.95 11.91
C MET A 110 -6.51 -0.50 11.44
N MET A 111 -5.42 0.22 11.73
CA MET A 111 -5.24 1.61 11.27
C MET A 111 -5.15 1.68 9.74
N VAL A 112 -4.36 0.82 9.11
CA VAL A 112 -4.26 0.75 7.65
C VAL A 112 -5.61 0.41 7.03
N THR A 113 -6.34 -0.54 7.61
CA THR A 113 -7.69 -0.92 7.16
C THR A 113 -8.66 0.25 7.26
N ALA A 114 -8.64 1.01 8.36
CA ALA A 114 -9.48 2.19 8.54
C ALA A 114 -9.15 3.29 7.52
N VAL A 115 -7.86 3.51 7.24
CA VAL A 115 -7.44 4.47 6.20
C VAL A 115 -7.90 4.01 4.81
N LEU A 116 -7.69 2.75 4.45
CA LEU A 116 -8.17 2.19 3.17
C LEU A 116 -9.68 2.33 3.01
N PHE A 117 -10.44 2.00 4.06
CA PHE A 117 -11.88 2.16 4.08
C PHE A 117 -12.28 3.63 3.86
N ALA A 118 -11.67 4.56 4.57
CA ALA A 118 -11.95 5.99 4.39
C ALA A 118 -11.63 6.47 2.97
N LEU A 119 -10.49 6.07 2.41
CA LEU A 119 -10.10 6.47 1.04
C LEU A 119 -11.04 5.91 -0.02
N THR A 120 -11.45 4.64 0.09
CA THR A 120 -12.37 4.02 -0.87
C THR A 120 -13.78 4.62 -0.81
N ILE A 121 -14.28 4.95 0.38
CA ILE A 121 -15.54 5.67 0.55
C ILE A 121 -15.43 7.07 -0.05
N LEU A 122 -14.37 7.82 0.24
CA LEU A 122 -14.15 9.15 -0.29
C LEU A 122 -14.05 9.13 -1.82
N ASN A 123 -13.33 8.16 -2.39
CA ASN A 123 -13.27 7.91 -3.82
C ASN A 123 -14.68 7.70 -4.40
N GLY A 124 -15.47 6.80 -3.80
CA GLY A 124 -16.83 6.53 -4.25
C GLY A 124 -17.80 7.72 -4.12
N LEU A 125 -17.59 8.61 -3.13
CA LEU A 125 -18.34 9.85 -2.99
C LEU A 125 -17.98 10.85 -4.08
N VAL A 126 -16.69 11.06 -4.35
CA VAL A 126 -16.26 11.98 -5.42
C VAL A 126 -16.78 11.47 -6.77
N LEU A 127 -16.65 10.18 -7.08
CA LEU A 127 -17.20 9.61 -8.30
C LEU A 127 -18.73 9.79 -8.40
N ALA A 128 -19.45 9.68 -7.29
CA ALA A 128 -20.88 9.93 -7.26
C ALA A 128 -21.25 11.39 -7.54
N LEU A 129 -20.48 12.34 -7.00
CA LEU A 129 -20.67 13.78 -7.26
C LEU A 129 -20.50 14.12 -8.75
N PHE A 130 -19.56 13.45 -9.42
CA PHE A 130 -19.31 13.61 -10.86
C PHE A 130 -20.15 12.67 -11.75
N ALA A 131 -21.13 11.95 -11.19
CA ALA A 131 -21.98 11.00 -11.90
C ALA A 131 -21.20 9.93 -12.70
N VAL A 132 -20.00 9.57 -12.25
CA VAL A 132 -19.17 8.53 -12.86
C VAL A 132 -19.71 7.15 -12.44
N PRO A 133 -19.83 6.17 -13.36
CA PRO A 133 -20.23 4.81 -13.03
C PRO A 133 -19.34 4.23 -11.94
N ARG A 134 -19.97 3.67 -10.90
CA ARG A 134 -19.30 3.11 -9.73
C ARG A 134 -19.80 1.70 -9.45
N PRO A 135 -18.93 0.82 -8.92
CA PRO A 135 -19.36 -0.52 -8.50
C PRO A 135 -20.42 -0.45 -7.38
N PRO A 136 -21.24 -1.50 -7.23
CA PRO A 136 -22.22 -1.57 -6.14
C PRO A 136 -21.53 -1.56 -4.78
N LEU A 137 -22.24 -1.10 -3.74
CA LEU A 137 -21.69 -0.96 -2.38
C LEU A 137 -21.12 -2.28 -1.86
N THR A 138 -21.76 -3.40 -2.15
CA THR A 138 -21.29 -4.74 -1.78
C THR A 138 -19.92 -5.06 -2.37
N ALA A 139 -19.68 -4.75 -3.64
CA ALA A 139 -18.39 -4.93 -4.28
C ALA A 139 -17.30 -4.03 -3.67
N ILE A 140 -17.64 -2.80 -3.28
CA ILE A 140 -16.71 -1.90 -2.58
C ILE A 140 -16.30 -2.49 -1.22
N LEU A 141 -17.27 -2.97 -0.44
CA LEU A 141 -16.99 -3.59 0.87
C LEU A 141 -16.12 -4.84 0.74
N VAL A 142 -16.42 -5.70 -0.22
CA VAL A 142 -15.63 -6.90 -0.52
C VAL A 142 -14.22 -6.51 -0.97
N HIS A 143 -14.08 -5.51 -1.84
CA HIS A 143 -12.77 -5.02 -2.28
C HIS A 143 -11.91 -4.51 -1.13
N VAL A 144 -12.48 -3.69 -0.23
CA VAL A 144 -11.76 -3.19 0.95
C VAL A 144 -11.36 -4.35 1.85
N PHE A 145 -12.27 -5.29 2.08
CA PHE A 145 -12.01 -6.44 2.93
C PHE A 145 -10.87 -7.32 2.38
N ILE A 146 -10.90 -7.65 1.09
CA ILE A 146 -9.85 -8.43 0.42
C ILE A 146 -8.52 -7.66 0.47
N THR A 147 -8.53 -6.37 0.12
CA THR A 147 -7.33 -5.53 0.16
C THR A 147 -6.75 -5.47 1.59
N ALA A 148 -7.59 -5.26 2.60
CA ALA A 148 -7.17 -5.28 3.99
C ALA A 148 -6.59 -6.65 4.40
N ALA A 149 -7.23 -7.76 4.01
CA ALA A 149 -6.74 -9.12 4.27
C ALA A 149 -5.40 -9.42 3.58
N CYS A 150 -5.09 -8.77 2.47
CA CYS A 150 -3.78 -8.86 1.82
C CYS A 150 -2.67 -8.09 2.54
N TYR A 151 -2.99 -7.14 3.43
CA TYR A 151 -1.97 -6.31 4.09
C TYR A 151 -0.89 -7.11 4.84
N PRO A 152 -1.23 -8.12 5.68
CA PRO A 152 -0.23 -8.95 6.34
C PRO A 152 0.67 -9.71 5.37
N ALA A 153 0.11 -10.19 4.25
CA ALA A 153 0.89 -10.88 3.21
C ALA A 153 1.87 -9.92 2.52
N VAL A 154 1.43 -8.70 2.17
CA VAL A 154 2.30 -7.67 1.58
C VAL A 154 3.40 -7.26 2.55
N VAL A 155 3.06 -7.11 3.83
CA VAL A 155 4.02 -6.84 4.90
C VAL A 155 5.05 -7.96 5.02
N ALA A 156 4.61 -9.22 5.09
CA ALA A 156 5.49 -10.38 5.19
C ALA A 156 6.40 -10.49 3.95
N PHE A 157 5.84 -10.30 2.75
CA PHE A 157 6.61 -10.26 1.50
C PHE A 157 7.65 -9.14 1.50
N SER A 158 7.26 -7.93 1.91
CA SER A 158 8.19 -6.79 2.01
C SER A 158 9.31 -7.04 3.02
N ALA A 159 9.01 -7.72 4.13
CA ALA A 159 10.00 -8.11 5.14
C ALA A 159 10.95 -9.20 4.62
N PHE A 160 10.42 -10.17 3.86
CA PHE A 160 11.19 -11.27 3.26
C PHE A 160 12.12 -10.77 2.15
N VAL A 161 11.61 -9.94 1.22
CA VAL A 161 12.39 -9.42 0.07
C VAL A 161 13.45 -8.41 0.51
N MET A 162 13.15 -7.53 1.48
CA MET A 162 14.05 -6.43 1.86
C MET A 162 14.81 -6.67 3.17
N GLY A 163 14.64 -7.84 3.81
CA GLY A 163 15.37 -8.23 5.02
C GLY A 163 15.03 -7.38 6.26
N VAL A 164 13.88 -6.70 6.29
CA VAL A 164 13.47 -5.88 7.44
C VAL A 164 12.65 -6.75 8.39
N ARG A 165 13.35 -7.56 9.20
CA ARG A 165 12.76 -8.17 10.39
C ARG A 165 12.31 -7.06 11.32
N SER A 166 11.03 -7.06 11.69
CA SER A 166 10.65 -6.50 12.99
C SER A 166 11.28 -7.42 14.03
N ALA A 167 12.00 -6.89 15.03
CA ALA A 167 12.41 -7.70 16.17
C ALA A 167 11.14 -8.37 16.72
N GLY A 168 11.10 -9.69 16.65
CA GLY A 168 9.91 -10.45 17.01
C GLY A 168 9.64 -10.34 18.51
N PRO A 169 8.38 -10.41 18.96
CA PRO A 169 8.05 -10.46 20.39
C PRO A 169 8.79 -11.60 21.14
N ALA A 170 9.20 -12.67 20.44
CA ALA A 170 9.99 -13.77 21.00
C ALA A 170 11.39 -13.37 21.54
N GLU A 171 11.99 -12.26 21.07
CA GLU A 171 13.25 -11.75 21.64
C GLU A 171 13.02 -10.95 22.94
N ARG A 172 11.79 -10.49 23.22
CA ARG A 172 11.46 -9.73 24.44
C ARG A 172 11.24 -10.63 25.65
N GLU A 173 10.95 -11.92 25.44
CA GLU A 173 10.70 -12.88 26.51
C GLU A 173 11.99 -13.56 26.99
N GLY A 174 13.01 -13.68 26.13
CA GLY A 174 14.32 -14.24 26.47
C GLY A 174 15.27 -13.31 27.23
N SER A 175 14.92 -12.02 27.42
CA SER A 175 15.72 -11.05 28.18
C SER A 175 15.20 -10.82 29.61
N ARG A 176 14.15 -11.54 30.02
CA ARG A 176 13.59 -11.51 31.38
C ARG A 176 13.67 -12.85 32.12
N ALA A 177 14.40 -13.81 31.57
CA ALA A 177 14.72 -15.08 32.22
C ALA A 177 16.21 -15.16 32.53
#